data_AF-A0A8H4HDD3-F1
#
_entry.id   AF-A0A8H4HDD3-F1
#
_cell.length_a   1.000
_cell.length_b   1.000
_cell.length_c   1.000
_cell.angle_alpha   90.00
_cell.angle_beta   90.00
_cell.angle_gamma   90.00
#
_symmetry.space_group_name_H-M   'P 1'
#
loop_
_entity.id
_entity.type
_entity.pdbx_description
1 polymer ?
#
loop_
_entity_poly.entity_id
_entity_poly.type
_entity_poly.pdbx_seq_one_letter_code
_entity_poly.pdbx_strand_id
1 'polypeptide(L)'
;MIERLIIQDEYDWIWWIDYDSLITNTDIKLEDLINDSLASVSDPDRIDLLLTPDCFKLNAGAMLFRSTPRALAFLSRTEACRYDPLPGLGEHPSEQDCMLQLIEENQHGEQEQVLYIPQWKMNAFPEEIPCYDQDNKMWEPGMFVVHFAGAWAHMPNRTDAKADLFEKYYSLIDSQRVLSA
;
A
#
# COMPACT_ATOMS: atom_id res chain seq x y z
N MET A 1 16.00 1.94 1.69
CA MET A 1 16.14 0.48 1.47
C MET A 1 15.74 0.11 0.06
N ILE A 2 14.53 0.49 -0.38
CA ILE A 2 14.01 0.26 -1.73
C ILE A 2 14.97 0.79 -2.81
N GLU A 3 15.49 2.01 -2.64
CA GLU A 3 16.45 2.60 -3.61
C GLU A 3 17.66 1.71 -3.88
N ARG A 4 18.19 1.02 -2.85
CA ARG A 4 19.32 0.09 -3.04
C ARG A 4 18.93 -1.13 -3.88
N LEU A 5 17.72 -1.65 -3.68
CA LEU A 5 17.20 -2.77 -4.47
C LEU A 5 16.95 -2.35 -5.91
N ILE A 6 16.48 -1.12 -6.14
CA ILE A 6 16.33 -0.57 -7.49
C ILE A 6 17.69 -0.45 -8.19
N ILE A 7 18.71 0.06 -7.50
CA ILE A 7 20.06 0.23 -8.05
C ILE A 7 20.71 -1.11 -8.43
N GLN A 8 20.34 -2.21 -7.76
CA GLN A 8 20.86 -3.54 -8.08
C GLN A 8 20.35 -4.07 -9.42
N ASP A 9 19.20 -3.60 -9.91
CA ASP A 9 18.61 -3.99 -11.19
C ASP A 9 18.35 -5.52 -11.30
N GLU A 10 18.00 -6.15 -10.17
CA GLU A 10 17.72 -7.60 -10.08
C GLU A 10 16.22 -7.93 -9.99
N TYR A 11 15.36 -6.94 -9.77
CA TYR A 11 13.93 -7.13 -9.50
C TYR A 11 13.12 -6.24 -10.43
N ASP A 12 12.04 -6.76 -11.03
CA ASP A 12 11.13 -5.92 -11.83
C ASP A 12 10.27 -5.02 -10.94
N TRP A 13 9.80 -5.58 -9.82
CA TRP A 13 8.95 -4.93 -8.83
C TRP A 13 9.44 -5.23 -7.42
N ILE A 14 9.33 -4.25 -6.54
CA ILE A 14 9.64 -4.32 -5.13
C ILE A 14 8.36 -4.01 -4.37
N TRP A 15 7.91 -4.97 -3.57
CA TRP A 15 6.74 -4.79 -2.70
C TRP A 15 7.19 -4.37 -1.30
N TRP A 16 6.84 -3.15 -0.92
CA TRP A 16 6.91 -2.70 0.46
C TRP A 16 5.60 -3.06 1.16
N ILE A 17 5.71 -3.70 2.33
CA ILE A 17 4.57 -4.03 3.17
C ILE A 17 4.93 -3.82 4.64
N ASP A 18 4.05 -3.18 5.39
CA ASP A 18 4.24 -2.93 6.80
C ASP A 18 4.11 -4.23 7.62
N TYR A 19 4.84 -4.28 8.73
CA TYR A 19 4.93 -5.48 9.58
C TYR A 19 3.60 -5.84 10.28
N ASP A 20 2.64 -4.93 10.29
CA ASP A 20 1.28 -5.12 10.79
C ASP A 20 0.27 -5.44 9.71
N SER A 21 0.76 -6.05 8.63
CA SER A 21 -0.06 -6.68 7.60
C SER A 21 0.09 -8.21 7.62
N LEU A 22 -0.95 -8.90 7.15
CA LEU A 22 -1.00 -10.35 7.04
C LEU A 22 -1.52 -10.75 5.65
N ILE A 23 -0.75 -11.59 4.96
CA ILE A 23 -1.23 -12.27 3.74
C ILE A 23 -2.24 -13.33 4.17
N THR A 24 -3.48 -13.22 3.68
CA THR A 24 -4.62 -14.03 4.12
C THR A 24 -5.22 -14.91 3.03
N ASN A 25 -4.86 -14.69 1.77
CA ASN A 25 -5.12 -15.62 0.67
C ASN A 25 -3.81 -15.94 -0.05
N THR A 26 -3.31 -17.15 0.13
CA THR A 26 -2.04 -17.60 -0.44
C THR A 26 -2.16 -18.19 -1.86
N ASP A 27 -3.37 -18.26 -2.41
CA ASP A 27 -3.61 -18.65 -3.80
C ASP A 27 -3.48 -17.47 -4.78
N ILE A 28 -3.58 -16.23 -4.28
CA ILE A 28 -3.37 -15.02 -5.08
C ILE A 28 -1.88 -14.80 -5.28
N LYS A 29 -1.47 -14.72 -6.54
CA LYS A 29 -0.11 -14.35 -6.92
C LYS A 29 0.02 -12.84 -7.01
N LEU A 30 1.12 -12.32 -6.49
CA LEU A 30 1.42 -10.89 -6.56
C LEU A 30 1.56 -10.43 -8.01
N GLU A 31 2.10 -11.29 -8.87
CA GLU A 31 2.27 -11.06 -10.30
C GLU A 31 0.93 -10.90 -11.02
N ASP A 32 -0.07 -11.70 -10.65
CA ASP A 32 -1.42 -11.60 -11.22
C ASP A 32 -2.06 -10.25 -10.83
N LEU A 33 -1.89 -9.82 -9.57
CA LEU A 33 -2.35 -8.49 -9.13
C LEU A 33 -1.69 -7.36 -9.92
N ILE A 34 -0.38 -7.43 -10.16
CA ILE A 34 0.35 -6.43 -10.95
C ILE A 34 -0.16 -6.42 -12.39
N ASN A 35 -0.22 -7.59 -13.04
CA ASN A 35 -0.63 -7.73 -14.43
C ASN A 35 -2.07 -7.25 -14.65
N ASP A 36 -3.00 -7.66 -13.78
CA ASP A 36 -4.41 -7.25 -13.85
C ASP A 36 -4.57 -5.74 -13.64
N SER A 37 -3.77 -5.15 -12.76
CA SER A 37 -3.79 -3.71 -12.53
C SER A 37 -3.28 -2.95 -13.76
N LEU A 38 -2.16 -3.38 -14.34
CA LEU A 38 -1.56 -2.75 -15.52
C LEU A 38 -2.41 -2.95 -16.79
N ALA A 39 -3.15 -4.05 -16.89
CA ALA A 39 -4.09 -4.28 -18.00
C ALA A 39 -5.23 -3.25 -18.07
N SER A 40 -5.48 -2.50 -16.99
CA SER A 40 -6.53 -1.48 -16.93
C SER A 40 -6.13 -0.10 -17.49
N VAL A 41 -4.85 0.10 -17.82
CA VAL A 41 -4.33 1.39 -18.31
C VAL A 41 -3.86 1.31 -19.76
N SER A 42 -3.87 2.45 -20.47
CA SER A 42 -3.47 2.50 -21.88
C SER A 42 -1.96 2.43 -22.11
N ASP A 43 -1.16 2.84 -21.12
CA ASP A 43 0.30 2.91 -21.20
C ASP A 43 0.92 2.34 -19.91
N PRO A 44 0.95 1.00 -19.77
CA PRO A 44 1.46 0.34 -18.57
C PRO A 44 2.94 0.58 -18.33
N ASP A 45 3.72 0.98 -19.34
CA ASP A 45 5.16 1.23 -19.23
C ASP A 45 5.48 2.55 -18.52
N ARG A 46 4.50 3.44 -18.41
CA ARG A 46 4.62 4.68 -17.62
C ARG A 46 4.39 4.47 -16.13
N ILE A 47 3.69 3.41 -15.73
CA ILE A 47 3.35 3.17 -14.34
C ILE A 47 4.54 2.58 -13.59
N ASP A 48 5.05 3.30 -12.60
CA ASP A 48 6.15 2.89 -11.74
C ASP A 48 5.69 2.59 -10.31
N LEU A 49 4.52 3.07 -9.89
CA LEU A 49 3.99 2.85 -8.55
C LEU A 49 2.56 2.30 -8.62
N LEU A 50 2.29 1.20 -7.91
CA LEU A 50 0.91 0.83 -7.56
C LEU A 50 0.68 1.19 -6.10
N LEU A 51 -0.30 2.04 -5.86
CA LEU A 51 -0.65 2.56 -4.54
C LEU A 51 -2.12 2.31 -4.24
N THR A 52 -2.48 2.33 -2.95
CA THR A 52 -3.87 2.24 -2.51
C THR A 52 -4.28 3.51 -1.78
N PRO A 53 -5.44 4.11 -2.10
CA PRO A 53 -6.04 5.11 -1.24
C PRO A 53 -6.64 4.45 0.01
N ASP A 54 -6.83 5.25 1.05
CA ASP A 54 -7.69 4.96 2.19
C ASP A 54 -8.51 6.23 2.49
N CYS A 55 -9.04 6.38 3.71
CA CYS A 55 -9.75 7.59 4.10
C CYS A 55 -8.86 8.87 4.15
N PHE A 56 -7.54 8.74 4.03
CA PHE A 56 -6.54 9.81 3.90
C PHE A 56 -5.94 9.93 2.49
N LYS A 57 -6.62 9.39 1.46
CA LYS A 57 -6.25 9.43 0.02
C LYS A 57 -5.02 8.60 -0.39
N LEU A 58 -4.18 8.18 0.55
CA LEU A 58 -3.04 7.30 0.32
C LEU A 58 -2.75 6.54 1.61
N ASN A 59 -2.50 5.23 1.49
CA ASN A 59 -1.90 4.45 2.55
C ASN A 59 -0.54 3.89 2.11
N ALA A 60 0.53 4.23 2.85
CA ALA A 60 1.88 3.78 2.55
C ALA A 60 2.24 2.39 3.13
N GLY A 61 1.28 1.67 3.73
CA GLY A 61 1.57 0.38 4.36
C GLY A 61 1.63 -0.82 3.41
N ALA A 62 1.19 -0.68 2.17
CA ALA A 62 1.41 -1.66 1.11
C ALA A 62 1.56 -0.96 -0.24
N MET A 63 2.77 -0.97 -0.80
CA MET A 63 3.14 -0.22 -2.00
C MET A 63 4.03 -1.04 -2.92
N LEU A 64 3.75 -1.02 -4.22
CA LEU A 64 4.59 -1.66 -5.22
C LEU A 64 5.35 -0.62 -6.01
N PHE A 65 6.67 -0.79 -6.08
CA PHE A 65 7.58 0.06 -6.83
C PHE A 65 8.21 -0.74 -7.96
N ARG A 66 8.08 -0.26 -9.19
CA ARG A 66 8.82 -0.81 -10.32
C ARG A 66 10.28 -0.39 -10.19
N SER A 67 11.21 -1.29 -10.52
CA SER A 67 12.64 -0.97 -10.51
C SER A 67 13.03 -0.14 -11.71
N THR A 68 12.75 1.17 -11.65
CA THR A 68 13.09 2.11 -12.71
C THR A 68 13.82 3.33 -12.14
N PRO A 69 14.63 4.03 -12.98
CA PRO A 69 15.22 5.30 -12.59
C PRO A 69 14.17 6.37 -12.20
N ARG A 70 12.94 6.27 -12.70
CA ARG A 70 11.84 7.19 -12.35
C ARG A 70 11.35 6.95 -10.93
N ALA A 71 11.10 5.68 -10.56
CA ALA A 71 10.78 5.31 -9.18
C ALA A 71 11.88 5.73 -8.21
N LEU A 72 13.16 5.52 -8.56
CA LEU A 72 14.30 5.97 -7.77
C LEU A 72 14.28 7.48 -7.55
N ALA A 73 14.09 8.27 -8.61
CA ALA A 73 14.03 9.72 -8.50
C ALA A 73 12.83 10.20 -7.65
N PHE A 74 11.68 9.53 -7.74
CA PHE A 74 10.52 9.81 -6.88
C PHE A 74 10.80 9.53 -5.41
N LEU A 75 11.42 8.38 -5.09
CA LEU A 75 11.80 8.02 -3.73
C LEU A 75 12.81 9.02 -3.14
N SER A 76 13.82 9.43 -3.90
CA SER A 76 14.77 10.43 -3.43
C SER A 76 14.13 11.80 -3.17
N ARG A 77 13.12 12.21 -3.96
CA ARG A 77 12.33 13.43 -3.68
C ARG A 77 11.46 13.27 -2.43
N THR A 78 10.88 12.09 -2.24
CA THR A 78 10.09 11.77 -1.04
C THR A 78 10.95 11.85 0.22
N GLU A 79 12.16 11.27 0.19
CA GLU A 79 13.11 11.37 1.29
C GLU A 79 13.52 12.83 1.56
N ALA A 80 13.86 13.59 0.50
CA ALA A 80 14.20 15.01 0.64
C ALA A 80 13.08 15.82 1.31
N CYS A 81 11.82 15.59 0.94
CA CYS A 81 10.66 16.26 1.53
C CYS A 81 10.53 16.01 3.05
N ARG A 82 11.02 14.89 3.58
CA ARG A 82 10.99 14.64 5.04
C ARG A 82 11.95 15.54 5.82
N TYR A 83 12.98 16.07 5.18
CA TYR A 83 13.99 16.94 5.78
C TYR A 83 13.82 18.41 5.38
N ASP A 84 13.28 18.67 4.18
CA ASP A 84 12.93 19.98 3.65
C ASP A 84 11.47 19.95 3.16
N PRO A 85 10.49 20.14 4.06
CA PRO A 85 9.08 19.96 3.77
C PRO A 85 8.57 20.85 2.64
N LEU A 86 7.77 20.24 1.76
CA LEU A 86 7.07 20.97 0.69
C LEU A 86 6.05 21.97 1.29
N PRO A 87 5.75 23.07 0.58
CA PRO A 87 4.75 24.04 1.03
C PRO A 87 3.40 23.38 1.34
N GLY A 88 2.87 23.65 2.54
CA GLY A 88 1.60 23.09 3.00
C GLY A 88 1.73 21.89 3.94
N LEU A 89 2.93 21.30 4.05
CA LEU A 89 3.23 20.27 5.03
C LEU A 89 3.70 20.87 6.37
N GLY A 90 3.56 20.10 7.45
CA GLY A 90 4.10 20.45 8.77
C GLY A 90 5.63 20.33 8.83
N GLU A 91 6.23 20.66 9.97
CA GLU A 91 7.70 20.63 10.15
C GLU A 91 8.31 19.22 10.01
N HIS A 92 7.51 18.18 10.25
CA HIS A 92 7.94 16.77 10.23
C HIS A 92 6.89 15.90 9.52
N PRO A 93 6.75 16.02 8.19
CA PRO A 93 5.79 15.22 7.44
C PRO A 93 6.19 13.74 7.48
N SER A 94 5.19 12.86 7.45
CA SER A 94 5.43 11.44 7.23
C SER A 94 5.87 11.18 5.78
N GLU A 95 6.41 9.98 5.52
CA GLU A 95 6.69 9.55 4.15
C GLU A 95 5.43 9.58 3.28
N GLN A 96 4.30 9.14 3.84
CA GLN A 96 2.99 9.17 3.19
C GLN A 96 2.56 10.59 2.81
N ASP A 97 2.72 11.56 3.72
CA ASP A 97 2.37 12.97 3.44
C ASP A 97 3.21 13.53 2.29
N CYS A 98 4.52 13.24 2.30
CA CYS A 98 5.43 13.67 1.24
C CYS A 98 5.11 13.03 -0.12
N MET A 99 4.82 11.72 -0.15
CA MET A 99 4.41 11.03 -1.37
C MET A 99 3.14 11.64 -1.94
N LEU A 100 2.12 11.82 -1.10
CA LEU A 100 0.84 12.40 -1.51
C LEU A 100 1.03 13.81 -2.06
N GLN A 101 1.79 14.66 -1.37
CA GLN A 101 2.06 16.02 -1.81
C GLN A 101 2.80 16.07 -3.16
N LEU A 102 3.83 15.24 -3.35
CA LEU A 102 4.56 15.16 -4.63
C LEU A 102 3.65 14.74 -5.80
N ILE A 103 2.74 13.79 -5.54
CA ILE A 103 1.77 13.32 -6.55
C ILE A 103 0.71 14.41 -6.83
N GLU A 104 0.23 15.12 -5.82
CA GLU A 104 -0.76 16.19 -5.99
C GLU A 104 -0.17 17.41 -6.72
N GLU A 105 1.06 17.82 -6.41
CA GLU A 105 1.75 18.93 -7.08
C GLU A 105 2.19 18.57 -8.50
N ASN A 106 2.54 17.30 -8.73
CA ASN A 106 2.85 16.73 -10.05
C ASN A 106 3.93 17.52 -10.83
N GLN A 107 4.90 18.10 -10.13
CA GLN A 107 5.90 18.99 -10.76
C GLN A 107 6.82 18.26 -11.75
N HIS A 108 6.96 16.94 -11.61
CA HIS A 108 7.80 16.09 -12.47
C HIS A 108 7.01 14.98 -13.18
N GLY A 109 5.68 15.11 -13.28
CA GLY A 109 4.83 14.11 -13.93
C GLY A 109 4.60 12.85 -13.09
N GLU A 110 4.64 12.97 -11.75
CA GLU A 110 4.35 11.90 -10.78
C GLU A 110 3.01 11.21 -11.05
N GLN A 111 1.96 11.96 -11.40
CA GLN A 111 0.62 11.41 -11.63
C GLN A 111 0.57 10.38 -12.77
N GLU A 112 1.43 10.55 -13.77
CA GLU A 112 1.51 9.64 -14.90
C GLU A 112 2.27 8.34 -14.56
N GLN A 113 2.96 8.32 -13.41
CA GLN A 113 3.74 7.19 -12.91
C GLN A 113 2.98 6.38 -11.87
N VAL A 114 1.87 6.90 -11.34
CA VAL A 114 1.11 6.27 -10.26
C VAL A 114 -0.18 5.68 -10.80
N LEU A 115 -0.43 4.43 -10.44
CA LEU A 115 -1.75 3.81 -10.58
C LEU A 115 -2.31 3.52 -9.18
N TYR A 116 -3.39 4.22 -8.84
CA TYR A 116 -4.19 3.89 -7.67
C TYR A 116 -5.06 2.68 -7.96
N ILE A 117 -4.91 1.61 -7.18
CA ILE A 117 -5.77 0.44 -7.23
C ILE A 117 -6.67 0.40 -6.00
N PRO A 118 -7.83 -0.29 -6.06
CA PRO A 118 -8.71 -0.38 -4.91
C PRO A 118 -7.99 -0.93 -3.66
N GLN A 119 -8.25 -0.32 -2.50
CA GLN A 119 -7.60 -0.64 -1.23
C GLN A 119 -7.65 -2.13 -0.92
N TRP A 120 -8.81 -2.74 -1.13
CA TRP A 120 -9.07 -4.14 -0.84
C TRP A 120 -8.23 -5.14 -1.67
N LYS A 121 -7.55 -4.70 -2.74
CA LYS A 121 -6.71 -5.58 -3.56
C LYS A 121 -5.40 -5.99 -2.88
N MET A 122 -4.76 -5.09 -2.13
CA MET A 122 -3.46 -5.38 -1.49
C MET A 122 -3.23 -4.71 -0.13
N ASN A 123 -4.22 -3.95 0.37
CA ASN A 123 -4.08 -3.15 1.59
C ASN A 123 -5.41 -3.05 2.36
N ALA A 124 -6.21 -4.12 2.37
CA ALA A 124 -7.57 -4.10 2.91
C ALA A 124 -7.55 -3.91 4.44
N PHE A 125 -8.44 -3.06 4.97
CA PHE A 125 -8.56 -2.86 6.41
C PHE A 125 -9.65 -3.74 7.02
N PRO A 126 -9.46 -4.27 8.24
CA PRO A 126 -10.49 -5.03 8.94
C PRO A 126 -11.66 -4.15 9.37
N GLU A 127 -12.77 -4.76 9.76
CA GLU A 127 -13.96 -4.05 10.25
C GLU A 127 -13.68 -3.15 11.46
N GLU A 128 -12.69 -3.50 12.29
CA GLU A 128 -12.25 -2.72 13.44
C GLU A 128 -11.58 -1.40 13.06
N ILE A 129 -11.13 -1.24 11.81
CA ILE A 129 -10.42 -0.06 11.31
C ILE A 129 -11.24 0.52 10.15
N PRO A 130 -12.35 1.26 10.44
CA PRO A 130 -13.27 1.75 9.42
C PRO A 130 -12.73 2.99 8.69
N CYS A 131 -11.61 2.83 7.99
CA CYS A 131 -10.96 3.83 7.15
C CYS A 131 -10.79 3.26 5.74
N TYR A 132 -11.88 3.26 4.99
CA TYR A 132 -11.94 2.66 3.66
C TYR A 132 -11.77 3.70 2.56
N ASP A 133 -11.35 3.24 1.38
CA ASP A 133 -11.40 4.02 0.16
C ASP A 133 -12.85 4.20 -0.36
N GLN A 134 -12.97 4.74 -1.57
CA GLN A 134 -14.25 5.00 -2.24
C GLN A 134 -15.11 3.75 -2.47
N ASP A 135 -14.51 2.55 -2.51
CA ASP A 135 -15.27 1.31 -2.66
C ASP A 135 -16.00 0.94 -1.36
N ASN A 136 -15.59 1.54 -0.23
CA ASN A 136 -16.16 1.34 1.10
C ASN A 136 -16.23 -0.15 1.47
N LYS A 137 -15.14 -0.88 1.20
CA LYS A 137 -15.01 -2.32 1.48
C LYS A 137 -14.01 -2.57 2.59
N MET A 138 -14.48 -3.25 3.63
CA MET A 138 -13.62 -3.90 4.60
C MET A 138 -13.01 -5.18 4.04
N TRP A 139 -11.99 -5.70 4.70
CA TRP A 139 -11.44 -7.01 4.42
C TRP A 139 -12.52 -8.08 4.57
N GLU A 140 -12.56 -9.01 3.63
CA GLU A 140 -13.41 -10.21 3.67
C GLU A 140 -12.57 -11.46 3.39
N PRO A 141 -12.96 -12.64 3.88
CA PRO A 141 -12.29 -13.89 3.57
C PRO A 141 -12.08 -14.07 2.06
N GLY A 142 -10.84 -14.38 1.66
CA GLY A 142 -10.45 -14.54 0.26
C GLY A 142 -9.77 -13.31 -0.35
N MET A 143 -9.80 -12.16 0.31
CA MET A 143 -8.94 -11.03 -0.06
C MET A 143 -7.46 -11.33 0.22
N PHE A 144 -6.57 -10.65 -0.49
CA PHE A 144 -5.14 -10.98 -0.50
C PHE A 144 -4.43 -10.68 0.82
N VAL A 145 -4.56 -9.45 1.31
CA VAL A 145 -3.87 -8.92 2.49
C VAL A 145 -4.87 -8.21 3.38
N VAL A 146 -4.73 -8.39 4.70
CA VAL A 146 -5.34 -7.52 5.71
C VAL A 146 -4.23 -6.68 6.36
N HIS A 147 -4.47 -5.39 6.53
CA HIS A 147 -3.53 -4.44 7.15
C HIS A 147 -4.16 -3.82 8.40
N PHE A 148 -3.47 -3.91 9.53
CA PHE A 148 -3.91 -3.43 10.84
C PHE A 148 -3.48 -1.99 11.14
N ALA A 149 -3.58 -1.11 10.13
CA ALA A 149 -3.14 0.27 10.18
C ALA A 149 -3.76 1.03 11.36
N GLY A 150 -2.93 1.54 12.27
CA GLY A 150 -3.43 2.34 13.39
C GLY A 150 -4.33 1.57 14.37
N ALA A 151 -4.23 0.24 14.46
CA ALA A 151 -5.05 -0.59 15.36
C ALA A 151 -5.15 -0.05 16.79
N TRP A 152 -4.05 0.49 17.33
CA TRP A 152 -3.99 1.09 18.66
C TRP A 152 -4.96 2.28 18.84
N ALA A 153 -5.20 3.06 17.79
CA ALA A 153 -6.09 4.23 17.81
C ALA A 153 -7.56 3.82 17.69
N HIS A 154 -7.84 2.75 16.92
CA HIS A 154 -9.20 2.25 16.70
C HIS A 154 -9.70 1.32 17.79
N MET A 155 -8.79 0.66 18.52
CA MET A 155 -9.12 -0.25 19.62
C MET A 155 -8.46 0.20 20.95
N PRO A 156 -8.76 1.42 21.44
CA PRO A 156 -8.02 2.05 22.56
C PRO A 156 -8.16 1.31 23.90
N ASN A 157 -9.12 0.39 24.02
CA ASN A 157 -9.36 -0.39 25.23
C ASN A 157 -8.59 -1.72 25.26
N ARG A 158 -7.79 -2.02 24.23
CA ARG A 158 -6.99 -3.25 24.15
C ARG A 158 -5.57 -2.99 24.60
N THR A 159 -4.99 -3.94 25.32
CA THR A 159 -3.58 -3.86 25.76
C THR A 159 -2.64 -3.96 24.56
N ASP A 160 -2.96 -4.85 23.61
CA ASP A 160 -2.24 -5.00 22.36
C ASP A 160 -3.23 -5.25 21.22
N ALA A 161 -3.83 -4.17 20.73
CA ALA A 161 -4.80 -4.20 19.64
C ALA A 161 -4.28 -4.93 18.40
N LYS A 162 -2.98 -4.82 18.12
CA LYS A 162 -2.35 -5.45 16.96
C LYS A 162 -2.28 -6.95 17.14
N ALA A 163 -1.80 -7.43 18.29
CA ALA A 163 -1.75 -8.86 18.58
C ALA A 163 -3.15 -9.49 18.53
N ASP A 164 -4.15 -8.82 19.11
CA ASP A 164 -5.54 -9.28 19.07
C ASP A 164 -6.07 -9.46 17.63
N LEU A 165 -5.77 -8.51 16.74
CA LEU A 165 -6.14 -8.60 15.33
C LEU A 165 -5.37 -9.71 14.61
N PHE A 166 -4.07 -9.84 14.85
CA PHE A 166 -3.30 -10.96 14.29
C PHE A 166 -3.91 -12.30 14.70
N GLU A 167 -4.24 -12.51 15.98
CA GLU A 167 -4.87 -13.76 16.44
C GLU A 167 -6.21 -14.02 15.75
N LYS A 168 -7.07 -12.99 15.65
CA LYS A 168 -8.38 -13.09 14.98
C LYS A 168 -8.20 -13.49 13.50
N TYR A 169 -7.43 -12.71 12.75
CA TYR A 169 -7.34 -12.86 11.29
C TYR A 169 -6.41 -13.99 10.85
N TYR A 170 -5.45 -14.40 11.67
CA TYR A 170 -4.63 -15.60 11.42
C TYR A 170 -5.49 -16.86 11.29
N SER A 171 -6.55 -16.98 12.11
CA SER A 171 -7.48 -18.11 12.03
C SER A 171 -8.31 -18.15 10.74
N LEU A 172 -8.31 -17.06 9.96
CA LEU A 172 -9.09 -16.90 8.74
C LEU A 172 -8.24 -17.04 7.46
N ILE A 173 -6.93 -17.25 7.59
CA ILE A 173 -6.05 -17.49 6.44
C ILE A 173 -6.60 -18.66 5.64
N ASP A 174 -6.79 -18.41 4.34
CA ASP A 174 -7.30 -19.39 3.37
C ASP A 174 -8.67 -20.01 3.73
N SER A 175 -9.46 -19.36 4.59
CA SER A 175 -10.74 -19.90 5.09
C SER A 175 -11.81 -20.13 4.01
N GLN A 176 -11.71 -19.47 2.85
CA GLN A 176 -12.54 -19.76 1.67
C GLN A 176 -12.28 -21.16 1.07
N ARG A 177 -11.13 -21.79 1.38
CA ARG A 177 -10.83 -23.15 0.93
C ARG A 177 -11.74 -24.20 1.56
N VAL A 178 -12.31 -23.93 2.74
CA VAL A 178 -13.11 -24.91 3.50
C VAL A 178 -14.56 -25.00 2.98
N LEU A 179 -15.05 -23.98 2.27
CA LEU A 179 -16.42 -23.95 1.75
C LEU A 179 -16.57 -24.45 0.31
N SER A 180 -15.44 -24.75 -0.36
CA SER A 180 -15.37 -25.17 -1.76
C SER A 180 -14.86 -26.60 -1.96
N ALA A 181 -14.65 -27.36 -0.88
CA ALA A 181 -14.29 -28.78 -0.87
C ALA A 181 -15.44 -29.66 -0.38
#